data_AF-A0A556CW56-F1
#
_entry.id   AF-A0A556CW56-F1
#
_cell.length_a   1.000
_cell.length_b   1.000
_cell.length_c   1.000
_cell.angle_alpha   90.00
_cell.angle_beta   90.00
_cell.angle_gamma   90.00
#
_symmetry.space_group_name_H-M   'P 1'
#
loop_
_entity.id
_entity.type
_entity.pdbx_description
1 polymer ?
#
loop_
_entity_poly.entity_id
_entity_poly.type
_entity_poly.pdbx_seq_one_letter_code
_entity_poly.pdbx_strand_id
1 'polypeptide(L)'
;MLSNEARKFLLDMRLFLVAKGVKESDIENFIEDAELHLIEGESDGKSVEDIFGNSPKEYTNELVKVMEKDRQETWKQIGFTVMNIVSFWIIASILIVNNGMLQISIIQCVGYSLSLILVVMGPNFLLRKMTFVTSFTKTWFSMWFLVMIAPMFLIGVVTILDVIYPTKMFTFTQTQSYILAGAIFIITIAINIYFEGWFKNLYLIIPLSIMLLFKTFTSEDLMPMLFQIICLYGSLFILIFLEIMLKTNRREAVK
;
A
#
# COMPACT_ATOMS: atom_id res chain seq x y z
N MET A 1 13.35 -21.70 -21.46
CA MET A 1 13.52 -20.72 -20.37
C MET A 1 13.40 -19.34 -20.99
N LEU A 2 12.52 -18.49 -20.45
CA LEU A 2 12.31 -17.14 -21.00
C LEU A 2 13.53 -16.23 -20.84
N SER A 3 13.78 -15.41 -21.86
CA SER A 3 14.78 -14.34 -21.83
C SER A 3 14.47 -13.27 -20.76
N ASN A 4 15.46 -12.46 -20.43
CA ASN A 4 15.28 -11.32 -19.52
C ASN A 4 14.32 -10.27 -20.08
N GLU A 5 14.23 -10.15 -21.41
CA GLU A 5 13.34 -9.22 -22.09
C GLU A 5 11.87 -9.65 -21.95
N ALA A 6 11.58 -10.92 -22.24
CA ALA A 6 10.25 -11.50 -22.07
C ALA A 6 9.76 -11.45 -20.61
N ARG A 7 10.63 -11.76 -19.63
CA ARG A 7 10.28 -11.64 -18.20
C ARG A 7 9.95 -10.21 -17.80
N LYS A 8 10.73 -9.25 -18.31
CA LYS A 8 10.48 -7.82 -18.05
C LYS A 8 9.16 -7.38 -18.67
N PHE A 9 8.88 -7.80 -19.90
CA PHE A 9 7.61 -7.51 -20.58
C PHE A 9 6.40 -8.05 -19.80
N LEU A 10 6.43 -9.33 -19.37
CA LEU A 10 5.36 -9.92 -18.57
C LEU A 10 5.13 -9.17 -17.25
N LEU A 11 6.22 -8.77 -16.59
CA LEU A 11 6.15 -8.00 -15.35
C LEU A 11 5.56 -6.60 -15.58
N ASP A 12 6.02 -5.90 -16.62
CA ASP A 12 5.54 -4.56 -16.99
C ASP A 12 4.04 -4.61 -17.38
N MET A 13 3.61 -5.64 -18.11
CA MET A 13 2.21 -5.90 -18.42
C MET A 13 1.38 -6.16 -17.17
N ARG A 14 1.80 -7.08 -16.29
CA ARG A 14 1.06 -7.38 -15.04
C ARG A 14 0.85 -6.10 -14.23
N LEU A 15 1.91 -5.32 -14.02
CA LEU A 15 1.83 -4.06 -13.28
C LEU A 15 0.88 -3.04 -13.92
N PHE A 16 0.88 -2.96 -15.26
CA PHE A 16 -0.02 -2.06 -15.97
C PHE A 16 -1.49 -2.48 -15.89
N LEU A 17 -1.78 -3.78 -16.06
CA LEU A 17 -3.14 -4.34 -15.97
C LEU A 17 -3.72 -4.16 -14.56
N VAL A 18 -2.92 -4.45 -13.52
CA VAL A 18 -3.30 -4.19 -12.11
C VAL A 18 -3.60 -2.72 -11.91
N ALA A 19 -2.73 -1.82 -12.39
CA ALA A 19 -2.95 -0.39 -12.25
C ALA A 19 -4.20 0.11 -12.98
N LYS A 20 -4.65 -0.60 -14.03
CA LYS A 20 -5.90 -0.31 -14.76
C LYS A 20 -7.14 -0.93 -14.11
N GLY A 21 -6.98 -1.69 -13.03
CA GLY A 21 -8.07 -2.33 -12.29
C GLY A 21 -8.71 -3.49 -13.05
N VAL A 22 -7.91 -4.20 -13.86
CA VAL A 22 -8.33 -5.46 -14.46
C VAL A 22 -8.41 -6.52 -13.37
N LYS A 23 -9.36 -7.44 -13.48
CA LYS A 23 -9.59 -8.52 -12.53
C LYS A 23 -8.37 -9.45 -12.43
N GLU A 24 -7.95 -9.81 -11.21
CA GLU A 24 -6.72 -10.58 -10.99
C GLU A 24 -6.73 -11.94 -11.72
N SER A 25 -7.88 -12.62 -11.78
CA SER A 25 -8.02 -13.89 -12.52
C SER A 25 -7.73 -13.72 -14.00
N ASP A 26 -8.19 -12.62 -14.60
CA ASP A 26 -8.04 -12.37 -16.03
C ASP A 26 -6.61 -11.95 -16.33
N ILE A 27 -5.96 -11.21 -15.41
CA ILE A 27 -4.53 -10.92 -15.49
C ILE A 27 -3.73 -12.20 -15.46
N GLU A 28 -3.97 -13.09 -14.50
CA GLU A 28 -3.19 -14.32 -14.34
C GLU A 28 -3.35 -15.23 -15.58
N ASN A 29 -4.59 -15.48 -16.02
CA ASN A 29 -4.86 -16.27 -17.22
C ASN A 29 -4.16 -15.68 -18.45
N PHE A 30 -4.20 -14.37 -18.61
CA PHE A 30 -3.55 -13.70 -19.74
C PHE A 30 -2.03 -13.74 -19.66
N ILE A 31 -1.46 -13.58 -18.47
CA ILE A 31 0.00 -13.65 -18.28
C ILE A 31 0.53 -15.07 -18.49
N GLU A 32 -0.20 -16.10 -18.06
CA GLU A 32 0.14 -17.50 -18.33
C GLU A 32 0.10 -17.81 -19.83
N ASP A 33 -0.93 -17.34 -20.55
CA ASP A 33 -1.03 -17.50 -22.01
C ASP A 33 0.10 -16.74 -22.74
N ALA A 34 0.36 -15.50 -22.34
CA ALA A 34 1.45 -14.70 -22.89
C ALA A 34 2.83 -15.34 -22.62
N GLU A 35 3.04 -15.95 -21.44
CA GLU A 35 4.25 -16.70 -21.12
C GLU A 35 4.44 -17.90 -22.07
N LEU A 36 3.39 -18.66 -22.37
CA LEU A 36 3.45 -19.77 -23.32
C LEU A 36 3.82 -19.28 -24.73
N HIS A 37 3.17 -18.23 -25.22
CA HIS A 37 3.48 -17.64 -26.53
C HIS A 37 4.92 -17.10 -26.61
N LEU A 38 5.45 -16.55 -25.51
CA LEU A 38 6.85 -16.11 -25.45
C LEU A 38 7.82 -17.28 -25.47
N ILE A 39 7.52 -18.38 -24.77
CA ILE A 39 8.36 -19.59 -24.79
C ILE A 39 8.41 -20.17 -26.21
N GLU A 40 7.27 -20.28 -26.89
CA GLU A 40 7.19 -20.78 -28.26
C GLU A 40 7.89 -19.85 -29.26
N GLY A 41 7.60 -18.54 -29.20
CA GLY A 41 8.19 -17.57 -30.11
C GLY A 41 9.71 -17.41 -29.92
N GLU A 42 10.21 -17.39 -28.70
CA GLU A 42 11.66 -17.35 -28.44
C GLU A 42 12.35 -18.64 -28.92
N SER A 43 11.67 -19.79 -28.85
CA SER A 43 12.19 -21.05 -29.39
C SER A 43 12.34 -21.02 -30.92
N ASP A 44 11.50 -20.24 -31.60
CA ASP A 44 11.58 -19.93 -33.04
C ASP A 44 12.60 -18.81 -33.37
N GLY A 45 13.24 -18.21 -32.36
CA GLY A 45 14.15 -17.07 -32.52
C GLY A 45 13.46 -15.72 -32.73
N LYS A 46 12.16 -15.62 -32.43
CA LYS A 46 11.40 -14.36 -32.48
C LYS A 46 11.63 -13.55 -31.20
N SER A 47 11.70 -12.23 -31.35
CA SER A 47 11.75 -11.29 -30.22
C SER A 47 10.36 -11.02 -29.63
N VAL A 48 10.31 -10.36 -28.47
CA VAL A 48 9.05 -9.91 -27.87
C VAL A 48 8.29 -8.96 -28.81
N GLU A 49 9.02 -8.11 -29.53
CA GLU A 49 8.46 -7.17 -30.51
C GLU A 49 7.86 -7.89 -31.72
N ASP A 50 8.44 -9.02 -32.15
CA ASP A 50 7.89 -9.83 -33.24
C ASP A 50 6.57 -10.52 -32.85
N ILE A 51 6.38 -10.83 -31.56
CA ILE A 51 5.21 -11.56 -31.04
C ILE A 51 4.08 -10.59 -30.65
N PHE A 52 4.40 -9.50 -29.96
CA PHE A 52 3.41 -8.55 -29.41
C PHE A 52 3.43 -7.16 -30.07
N GLY A 53 4.28 -6.96 -31.06
CA GLY A 53 4.43 -5.71 -31.82
C GLY A 53 5.37 -4.69 -31.17
N ASN A 54 5.74 -3.68 -31.95
CA ASN A 54 6.71 -2.63 -31.59
C ASN A 54 6.29 -1.72 -30.42
N SER A 55 5.06 -1.88 -29.90
CA SER A 55 4.53 -1.06 -28.80
C SER A 55 3.75 -1.91 -27.79
N PRO A 56 4.45 -2.58 -26.85
CA PRO A 56 3.86 -3.29 -25.71
C PRO A 56 2.76 -2.53 -24.99
N LYS A 57 2.93 -1.21 -24.83
CA LYS A 57 1.98 -0.33 -24.15
C LYS A 57 0.68 -0.15 -24.92
N GLU A 58 0.75 -0.05 -26.24
CA GLU A 58 -0.41 0.13 -27.09
C GLU A 58 -1.22 -1.17 -27.18
N TYR A 59 -0.51 -2.29 -27.37
CA TYR A 59 -1.08 -3.63 -27.27
C TYR A 59 -1.83 -3.83 -25.94
N THR A 60 -1.17 -3.55 -24.81
CA THR A 60 -1.80 -3.71 -23.48
C THR A 60 -2.97 -2.74 -23.27
N ASN A 61 -2.93 -1.53 -23.85
CA ASN A 61 -4.06 -0.59 -23.76
C ASN A 61 -5.29 -1.07 -24.52
N GLU A 62 -5.12 -1.65 -25.71
CA GLU A 62 -6.24 -2.25 -26.45
C GLU A 62 -6.79 -3.45 -25.71
N LEU A 63 -5.92 -4.30 -25.14
CA LEU A 63 -6.33 -5.43 -24.31
C LEU A 63 -7.18 -4.99 -23.10
N VAL A 64 -6.79 -3.92 -22.40
CA VAL A 64 -7.54 -3.38 -21.25
C VAL A 64 -8.96 -2.89 -21.61
N LYS A 65 -9.25 -2.64 -22.89
CA LYS A 65 -10.61 -2.26 -23.32
C LYS A 65 -11.56 -3.46 -23.36
N VAL A 66 -11.04 -4.66 -23.59
CA VAL A 66 -11.83 -5.89 -23.72
C VAL A 66 -11.85 -6.74 -22.45
N MET A 67 -10.89 -6.56 -21.54
CA MET A 67 -10.84 -7.29 -20.26
C MET A 67 -11.87 -6.79 -19.24
N GLU A 68 -12.37 -7.71 -18.40
CA GLU A 68 -13.29 -7.38 -17.30
C GLU A 68 -12.56 -6.55 -16.23
N LYS A 69 -13.23 -5.47 -15.78
CA LYS A 69 -12.71 -4.61 -14.73
C LYS A 69 -13.45 -4.87 -13.43
N ASP A 70 -12.73 -5.33 -12.42
CA ASP A 70 -13.31 -5.48 -11.09
C ASP A 70 -13.25 -4.16 -10.31
N ARG A 71 -14.11 -3.23 -10.73
CA ARG A 71 -14.24 -1.95 -10.04
C ARG A 71 -14.72 -2.14 -8.60
N GLN A 72 -15.59 -3.13 -8.35
CA GLN A 72 -16.17 -3.33 -7.02
C GLN A 72 -15.11 -3.80 -6.04
N GLU A 73 -14.29 -4.77 -6.41
CA GLU A 73 -13.17 -5.26 -5.61
C GLU A 73 -12.12 -4.17 -5.40
N THR A 74 -11.79 -3.40 -6.45
CA THR A 74 -10.86 -2.27 -6.34
C THR A 74 -11.33 -1.23 -5.30
N TRP A 75 -12.62 -0.85 -5.34
CA TRP A 75 -13.18 0.10 -4.38
C TRP A 75 -13.25 -0.48 -2.96
N LYS A 76 -13.53 -1.78 -2.82
CA LYS A 76 -13.47 -2.48 -1.51
C LYS A 76 -12.06 -2.41 -0.93
N GLN A 77 -11.04 -2.77 -1.70
CA GLN A 77 -9.63 -2.74 -1.25
C GLN A 77 -9.18 -1.33 -0.85
N ILE A 78 -9.56 -0.31 -1.63
CA ILE A 78 -9.30 1.10 -1.28
C ILE A 78 -9.99 1.45 0.05
N GLY A 79 -11.26 1.08 0.20
CA GLY A 79 -12.04 1.32 1.43
C GLY A 79 -11.38 0.68 2.65
N PHE A 80 -10.94 -0.58 2.55
CA PHE A 80 -10.24 -1.26 3.64
C PHE A 80 -8.90 -0.63 3.97
N THR A 81 -8.14 -0.21 2.96
CA THR A 81 -6.86 0.46 3.17
C THR A 81 -7.06 1.77 3.92
N VAL A 82 -8.02 2.60 3.48
CA VAL A 82 -8.35 3.88 4.13
C VAL A 82 -8.83 3.64 5.56
N MET A 83 -9.73 2.68 5.78
CA MET A 83 -10.22 2.32 7.11
C MET A 83 -9.06 1.92 8.03
N ASN A 84 -8.16 1.03 7.61
CA ASN A 84 -7.04 0.60 8.44
C ASN A 84 -6.08 1.74 8.80
N ILE A 85 -5.76 2.63 7.84
CA ILE A 85 -4.88 3.77 8.11
C ILE A 85 -5.56 4.76 9.07
N VAL A 86 -6.84 5.07 8.86
CA VAL A 86 -7.60 5.98 9.74
C VAL A 86 -7.74 5.40 11.15
N SER A 87 -8.07 4.11 11.26
CA SER A 87 -8.17 3.41 12.54
C SER A 87 -6.83 3.43 13.29
N PHE A 88 -5.73 3.10 12.61
CA PHE A 88 -4.40 3.19 13.18
C PHE A 88 -4.10 4.61 13.69
N TRP A 89 -4.36 5.63 12.88
CA TRP A 89 -4.08 7.02 13.22
C TRP A 89 -4.88 7.50 14.44
N ILE A 90 -6.19 7.23 14.48
CA ILE A 90 -7.04 7.61 15.62
C ILE A 90 -6.57 6.91 16.89
N ILE A 91 -6.36 5.58 16.84
CA ILE A 91 -5.93 4.81 18.01
C ILE A 91 -4.54 5.28 18.49
N ALA A 92 -3.59 5.48 17.58
CA ALA A 92 -2.26 5.97 17.91
C ALA A 92 -2.30 7.38 18.51
N SER A 93 -3.14 8.27 17.98
CA SER A 93 -3.28 9.64 18.49
C SER A 93 -3.79 9.66 19.94
N ILE A 94 -4.71 8.76 20.29
CA ILE A 94 -5.31 8.69 21.63
C ILE A 94 -4.35 8.00 22.60
N LEU A 95 -3.83 6.83 22.24
CA LEU A 95 -3.03 6.01 23.14
C LEU A 95 -1.62 6.58 23.36
N ILE A 96 -1.00 7.13 22.32
CA ILE A 96 0.42 7.49 22.33
C ILE A 96 0.63 9.01 22.34
N VAL A 97 0.02 9.74 21.40
CA VAL A 97 0.39 11.14 21.13
C VAL A 97 -0.22 12.11 22.15
N ASN A 98 -1.53 12.05 22.37
CA ASN A 98 -2.26 13.07 23.12
C ASN A 98 -2.60 12.64 24.56
N ASN A 99 -1.84 11.70 25.14
CA ASN A 99 -2.00 11.21 26.52
C ASN A 99 -3.46 10.87 26.90
N GLY A 100 -4.20 10.25 25.98
CA GLY A 100 -5.56 9.80 26.22
C GLY A 100 -6.66 10.79 25.81
N MET A 101 -6.35 12.00 25.36
CA MET A 101 -7.36 12.96 24.88
C MET A 101 -7.31 13.09 23.36
N LEU A 102 -8.38 12.71 22.65
CA LEU A 102 -8.44 12.97 21.22
C LEU A 102 -8.57 14.48 20.97
N GLN A 103 -7.55 15.08 20.37
CA GLN A 103 -7.54 16.46 19.92
C GLN A 103 -7.36 16.46 18.41
N ILE A 104 -8.33 17.02 17.68
CA ILE A 104 -8.27 17.14 16.22
C ILE A 104 -8.31 18.62 15.85
N SER A 105 -7.32 19.01 15.04
CA SER A 105 -7.18 20.34 14.45
C SER A 105 -7.65 20.35 12.99
N ILE A 106 -8.09 21.51 12.49
CA ILE A 106 -8.43 21.69 11.06
C ILE A 106 -7.21 21.39 10.17
N ILE A 107 -6.04 21.87 10.58
CA ILE A 107 -4.79 21.70 9.84
C ILE A 107 -4.45 20.22 9.76
N GLN A 108 -4.57 19.50 10.87
CA GLN A 108 -4.40 18.05 10.92
C GLN A 108 -5.41 17.33 10.02
N CYS A 109 -6.69 17.69 10.10
CA CYS A 109 -7.75 17.06 9.31
C CYS A 109 -7.50 17.20 7.80
N VAL A 110 -7.19 18.40 7.33
CA VAL A 110 -6.89 18.66 5.91
C VAL A 110 -5.57 17.99 5.50
N GLY A 111 -4.53 18.16 6.31
CA GLY A 111 -3.19 17.65 6.04
C GLY A 111 -3.14 16.12 5.93
N TYR A 112 -3.76 15.42 6.86
CA TYR A 112 -3.82 13.96 6.85
C TYR A 112 -4.74 13.42 5.76
N SER A 113 -5.80 14.14 5.40
CA SER A 113 -6.64 13.77 4.25
C SER A 113 -5.83 13.84 2.94
N LEU A 114 -5.00 14.88 2.77
CA LEU A 114 -4.13 15.02 1.60
C LEU A 114 -3.05 13.92 1.55
N SER A 115 -2.44 13.59 2.69
CA SER A 115 -1.45 12.52 2.74
C SER A 115 -2.07 11.15 2.41
N LEU A 116 -3.28 10.88 2.89
CA LEU A 116 -4.04 9.67 2.55
C LEU A 116 -4.32 9.56 1.04
N ILE A 117 -4.78 10.64 0.42
CA ILE A 117 -5.03 10.66 -1.04
C ILE A 117 -3.73 10.36 -1.80
N LEU A 118 -2.62 10.94 -1.38
CA LEU A 118 -1.32 10.73 -2.03
C LEU A 118 -0.84 9.28 -1.89
N VAL A 119 -0.99 8.65 -0.72
CA VAL A 119 -0.61 7.25 -0.49
C VAL A 119 -1.47 6.29 -1.32
N VAL A 120 -2.78 6.54 -1.42
CA VAL A 120 -3.71 5.63 -2.11
C VAL A 120 -3.68 5.82 -3.63
N MET A 121 -3.65 7.06 -4.11
CA MET A 121 -3.72 7.36 -5.54
C MET A 121 -2.36 7.44 -6.23
N GLY A 122 -1.31 7.88 -5.51
CA GLY A 122 0.02 8.13 -6.06
C GLY A 122 0.64 6.90 -6.74
N PRO A 123 0.70 5.72 -6.08
CA PRO A 123 1.28 4.52 -6.66
C PRO A 123 0.55 4.07 -7.93
N ASN A 124 -0.78 4.06 -7.91
CA ASN A 124 -1.61 3.70 -9.05
C ASN A 124 -1.39 4.63 -10.25
N PHE A 125 -1.25 5.94 -10.01
CA PHE A 125 -0.96 6.90 -11.06
C PHE A 125 0.44 6.70 -11.67
N LEU A 126 1.47 6.49 -10.84
CA LEU A 126 2.83 6.23 -11.30
C LEU A 126 2.92 4.93 -12.11
N LEU A 127 2.32 3.85 -11.60
CA LEU A 127 2.31 2.55 -12.26
C LEU A 127 1.80 2.67 -13.70
N ARG A 128 0.69 3.39 -13.92
CA ARG A 128 0.13 3.62 -15.26
C ARG A 128 1.06 4.38 -16.20
N LYS A 129 1.86 5.29 -15.66
CA LYS A 129 2.70 6.18 -16.48
C LYS A 129 4.06 5.55 -16.81
N MET A 130 4.59 4.71 -15.92
CA MET A 130 6.00 4.34 -15.94
C MET A 130 6.30 2.89 -16.34
N THR A 131 5.32 1.98 -16.31
CA THR A 131 5.48 0.53 -16.54
C THR A 131 6.07 0.13 -17.89
N PHE A 132 6.01 0.98 -18.92
CA PHE A 132 6.61 0.65 -20.24
C PHE A 132 7.71 1.62 -20.69
N VAL A 133 8.07 2.60 -19.86
CA VAL A 133 8.98 3.70 -20.26
C VAL A 133 10.29 3.68 -19.50
N THR A 134 10.26 3.23 -18.25
CA THR A 134 11.40 3.33 -17.33
C THR A 134 11.79 1.96 -16.82
N SER A 135 13.08 1.77 -16.53
CA SER A 135 13.56 0.53 -15.92
C SER A 135 12.83 0.25 -14.61
N PHE A 136 12.57 -1.04 -14.34
CA PHE A 136 11.93 -1.51 -13.12
C PHE A 136 12.54 -0.90 -11.84
N THR A 137 13.87 -0.72 -11.82
CA THR A 137 14.58 -0.11 -10.69
C THR A 137 14.17 1.34 -10.42
N LYS A 138 13.94 2.14 -11.47
CA LYS A 138 13.54 3.55 -11.35
C LYS A 138 12.07 3.70 -10.96
N THR A 139 11.20 2.85 -11.51
CA THR A 139 9.78 2.83 -11.14
C THR A 139 9.58 2.43 -9.69
N TRP A 140 10.32 1.41 -9.25
CA TRP A 140 10.28 0.94 -7.87
C TRP A 140 10.77 2.01 -6.89
N PHE A 141 11.90 2.66 -7.19
CA PHE A 141 12.41 3.77 -6.35
C PHE A 141 11.43 4.96 -6.29
N SER A 142 10.82 5.32 -7.42
CA SER A 142 9.81 6.38 -7.48
C SER A 142 8.55 6.04 -6.67
N MET A 143 8.13 4.78 -6.63
CA MET A 143 7.00 4.32 -5.81
C MET A 143 7.34 4.39 -4.32
N TRP A 144 8.53 3.94 -3.92
CA TRP A 144 9.01 4.05 -2.54
C TRP A 144 9.04 5.50 -2.07
N PHE A 145 9.53 6.42 -2.91
CA PHE A 145 9.50 7.85 -2.60
C PHE A 145 8.07 8.37 -2.37
N LEU A 146 7.11 7.99 -3.23
CA LEU A 146 5.73 8.45 -3.14
C LEU A 146 4.94 7.83 -1.98
N VAL A 147 5.24 6.59 -1.59
CA VAL A 147 4.53 5.88 -0.50
C VAL A 147 5.10 6.21 0.88
N MET A 148 6.39 6.54 0.97
CA MET A 148 7.07 6.70 2.26
C MET A 148 7.51 8.13 2.50
N ILE A 149 8.34 8.69 1.61
CA ILE A 149 9.02 9.97 1.85
C ILE A 149 8.04 11.14 1.73
N ALA A 150 7.25 11.18 0.66
CA ALA A 150 6.32 12.30 0.43
C ALA A 150 5.23 12.42 1.51
N PRO A 151 4.53 11.34 1.93
CA PRO A 151 3.55 11.41 3.03
C PRO A 151 4.20 11.78 4.37
N MET A 152 5.40 11.26 4.66
CA MET A 152 6.10 11.56 5.91
C MET A 152 6.52 13.04 5.96
N PHE A 153 6.98 13.61 4.85
CA PHE A 153 7.26 15.03 4.73
C PHE A 153 6.00 15.88 4.93
N LEU A 154 4.89 15.52 4.27
CA LEU A 154 3.61 16.22 4.43
C LEU A 154 3.13 16.18 5.89
N ILE A 155 3.19 15.01 6.54
CA ILE A 155 2.83 14.87 7.95
C ILE A 155 3.70 15.76 8.83
N GLY A 156 5.02 15.82 8.58
CA GLY A 156 5.95 16.69 9.30
C GLY A 156 5.67 18.18 9.11
N VAL A 157 5.30 18.61 7.89
CA VAL A 157 4.88 19.99 7.63
C VAL A 157 3.58 20.30 8.39
N VAL A 158 2.62 19.39 8.37
CA VAL A 158 1.32 19.55 9.03
C VAL A 158 1.48 19.67 10.55
N THR A 159 2.35 18.87 11.17
CA THR A 159 2.60 18.96 12.62
C THR A 159 3.27 20.26 13.01
N ILE A 160 4.25 20.74 12.23
CA ILE A 160 4.88 22.06 12.46
C ILE A 160 3.85 23.18 12.32
N LEU A 161 3.03 23.16 11.27
CA LEU A 161 1.99 24.16 11.06
C LEU A 161 0.94 24.17 12.18
N ASP A 162 0.57 23.00 12.69
CA ASP A 162 -0.38 22.87 13.80
C ASP A 162 0.17 23.42 15.12
N VAL A 163 1.49 23.31 15.35
CA VAL A 163 2.16 23.94 16.49
C VAL A 163 2.17 25.47 16.37
N ILE A 164 2.41 26.01 15.17
CA ILE A 164 2.44 27.45 14.93
C ILE A 164 1.03 28.07 14.97
N TYR A 165 0.04 27.37 14.42
CA TYR A 165 -1.35 27.82 14.31
C TYR A 165 -2.30 26.83 15.00
N PRO A 166 -2.35 26.81 16.35
CA PRO A 166 -3.18 25.88 17.09
C PRO A 166 -4.66 26.15 16.84
N THR A 167 -5.27 25.37 15.95
CA THR A 167 -6.69 25.47 15.56
C THR A 167 -7.45 24.25 16.08
N LYS A 168 -7.54 24.14 17.41
CA LYS A 168 -8.25 23.03 18.06
C LYS A 168 -9.75 23.16 17.81
N MET A 169 -10.36 22.14 17.19
CA MET A 169 -11.80 22.13 16.90
C MET A 169 -12.55 21.11 17.73
N PHE A 170 -11.97 19.94 17.96
CA PHE A 170 -12.61 18.88 18.74
C PHE A 170 -11.67 18.38 19.82
N THR A 171 -12.13 18.48 21.08
CA THR A 171 -11.46 17.90 22.24
C THR A 171 -12.44 16.96 22.92
N PHE A 172 -12.12 15.67 22.93
CA PHE A 172 -12.90 14.69 23.69
C PHE A 172 -12.37 14.55 25.10
N THR A 173 -13.23 14.16 26.03
CA THR A 173 -12.77 13.74 27.35
C THR A 173 -11.97 12.44 27.24
N GLN A 174 -11.12 12.18 28.24
CA GLN A 174 -10.25 11.01 28.24
C GLN A 174 -11.05 9.69 28.16
N THR A 175 -12.13 9.58 28.94
CA THR A 175 -13.00 8.40 28.94
C THR A 175 -13.66 8.19 27.58
N GLN A 176 -14.20 9.25 26.97
CA GLN A 176 -14.82 9.18 25.64
C GLN A 176 -13.81 8.76 24.56
N SER A 177 -12.58 9.27 24.66
CA SER A 177 -11.50 8.94 23.71
C SER A 177 -11.12 7.47 23.78
N TYR A 178 -10.94 6.90 24.98
CA TYR A 178 -10.62 5.47 25.11
C TYR A 178 -11.76 4.56 24.66
N ILE A 179 -13.02 4.92 24.96
CA ILE A 179 -14.19 4.17 24.48
C ILE A 179 -14.21 4.17 22.94
N LEU A 180 -13.97 5.34 22.32
CA LEU A 180 -13.90 5.47 20.87
C LEU A 180 -12.77 4.63 20.28
N ALA A 181 -11.56 4.70 20.86
CA ALA A 181 -10.42 3.91 20.40
C ALA A 181 -10.68 2.40 20.47
N GLY A 182 -11.25 1.93 21.59
CA GLY A 182 -11.62 0.53 21.76
C GLY A 182 -12.68 0.06 20.77
N ALA A 183 -13.72 0.87 20.53
CA ALA A 183 -14.76 0.58 19.56
C ALA A 183 -14.19 0.49 18.13
N ILE A 184 -13.38 1.48 17.71
CA ILE A 184 -12.73 1.48 16.40
C ILE A 184 -11.82 0.27 16.23
N PHE A 185 -11.06 -0.09 17.26
CA PHE A 185 -10.18 -1.27 17.22
C PHE A 185 -10.95 -2.57 17.01
N ILE A 186 -12.01 -2.81 17.79
CA ILE A 186 -12.84 -4.01 17.68
C ILE A 186 -13.52 -4.10 16.31
N ILE A 187 -14.11 -2.98 15.85
CA ILE A 187 -14.77 -2.92 14.54
C ILE A 187 -13.77 -3.21 13.42
N THR A 188 -12.58 -2.61 13.47
CA THR A 188 -11.53 -2.81 12.46
C THR A 188 -11.09 -4.27 12.41
N ILE A 189 -10.88 -4.91 13.57
CA ILE A 189 -10.54 -6.34 13.65
C ILE A 189 -11.65 -7.21 13.05
N ALA A 190 -12.91 -6.97 13.45
CA ALA A 190 -14.04 -7.74 12.96
C ALA A 190 -14.18 -7.66 11.43
N ILE A 191 -14.03 -6.46 10.87
CA ILE A 191 -14.09 -6.22 9.43
C ILE A 191 -12.92 -6.90 8.72
N ASN A 192 -11.69 -6.75 9.22
CA ASN A 192 -10.52 -7.38 8.61
C ASN A 192 -10.64 -8.92 8.59
N ILE A 193 -11.13 -9.54 9.68
CA ILE A 193 -11.37 -10.99 9.74
C ILE A 193 -12.38 -11.42 8.69
N TYR A 194 -13.48 -10.67 8.54
CA TYR A 194 -14.56 -11.02 7.62
C TYR A 194 -14.13 -10.93 6.14
N PHE A 195 -13.34 -9.92 5.76
CA PHE A 195 -13.03 -9.67 4.35
C PHE A 195 -11.68 -10.22 3.88
N GLU A 196 -10.62 -10.14 4.67
CA GLU A 196 -9.26 -10.49 4.24
C GLU A 196 -8.55 -11.51 5.16
N GLY A 197 -9.24 -11.94 6.23
CA GLY A 197 -8.77 -12.93 7.18
C GLY A 197 -7.89 -12.36 8.30
N TRP A 198 -7.51 -13.22 9.25
CA TRP A 198 -6.83 -12.82 10.48
C TRP A 198 -5.46 -12.15 10.25
N PHE A 199 -4.74 -12.54 9.20
CA PHE A 199 -3.37 -12.06 8.93
C PHE A 199 -3.33 -10.53 8.76
N LYS A 200 -4.37 -9.92 8.19
CA LYS A 200 -4.40 -8.47 7.94
C LYS A 200 -4.48 -7.64 9.22
N ASN A 201 -4.96 -8.22 10.32
CA ASN A 201 -4.93 -7.54 11.63
C ASN A 201 -3.51 -7.27 12.13
N LEU A 202 -2.50 -8.01 11.66
CA LEU A 202 -1.11 -7.80 12.05
C LEU A 202 -0.61 -6.42 11.61
N TYR A 203 -1.09 -5.89 10.48
CA TYR A 203 -0.75 -4.54 10.01
C TYR A 203 -1.25 -3.44 10.95
N LEU A 204 -2.27 -3.71 11.76
CA LEU A 204 -2.76 -2.79 12.80
C LEU A 204 -2.06 -3.06 14.14
N ILE A 205 -2.02 -4.33 14.56
CA ILE A 205 -1.59 -4.73 15.90
C ILE A 205 -0.08 -4.52 16.10
N ILE A 206 0.75 -4.93 15.14
CA ILE A 206 2.21 -4.91 15.31
C ILE A 206 2.73 -3.46 15.39
N PRO A 207 2.39 -2.54 14.47
CA PRO A 207 2.83 -1.15 14.58
C PRO A 207 2.34 -0.48 15.87
N LEU A 208 1.08 -0.70 16.28
CA LEU A 208 0.58 -0.16 17.55
C LEU A 208 1.34 -0.71 18.76
N SER A 209 1.64 -2.01 18.76
CA SER A 209 2.40 -2.65 19.84
C SER A 209 3.82 -2.08 19.94
N ILE A 210 4.49 -1.88 18.80
CA ILE A 210 5.80 -1.22 18.74
C ILE A 210 5.71 0.19 19.31
N MET A 211 4.73 1.00 18.89
CA MET A 211 4.57 2.36 19.42
C MET A 211 4.31 2.38 20.93
N LEU A 212 3.50 1.44 21.45
CA LEU A 212 3.21 1.34 22.88
C LEU A 212 4.44 0.93 23.69
N LEU A 213 5.22 -0.04 23.20
CA LEU A 213 6.47 -0.43 23.82
C LEU A 213 7.42 0.77 23.90
N PHE A 214 7.65 1.45 22.78
CA PHE A 214 8.56 2.59 22.74
C PHE A 214 8.06 3.79 23.55
N LYS A 215 6.74 3.99 23.70
CA LYS A 215 6.20 5.03 24.60
C LYS A 215 6.76 4.90 26.03
N THR A 216 7.04 3.68 26.49
CA THR A 216 7.61 3.45 27.83
C THR A 216 9.12 3.64 27.92
N PHE A 217 9.84 3.59 26.78
CA PHE A 217 11.30 3.67 26.72
C PHE A 217 11.83 5.01 26.18
N THR A 218 11.03 5.77 25.43
CA THR A 218 11.46 7.01 24.78
C THR A 218 11.61 8.12 25.82
N SER A 219 12.84 8.30 26.30
CA SER A 219 13.35 9.60 26.76
C SER A 219 13.37 10.58 25.59
N GLU A 220 13.50 11.89 25.84
CA GLU A 220 13.62 12.95 24.81
C GLU A 220 14.81 12.79 23.84
N ASP A 221 15.52 11.65 23.90
CA ASP A 221 16.68 11.33 23.09
C ASP A 221 16.31 10.93 21.66
N LEU A 222 17.12 11.43 20.73
CA LEU A 222 16.95 11.22 19.29
C LEU A 222 17.17 9.75 18.86
N MET A 223 17.98 8.98 19.60
CA MET A 223 18.34 7.60 19.24
C MET A 223 17.17 6.61 19.41
N PRO A 224 16.45 6.55 20.55
CA PRO A 224 15.23 5.76 20.68
C PRO A 224 14.16 6.10 19.63
N MET A 225 14.02 7.38 19.27
CA MET A 225 13.06 7.82 18.26
C MET A 225 13.40 7.29 16.86
N LEU A 226 14.67 7.40 16.43
CA LEU A 226 15.11 6.85 15.15
C LEU A 226 14.98 5.32 15.12
N PHE A 227 15.31 4.64 16.22
CA PHE A 227 15.17 3.20 16.34
C PHE A 227 13.71 2.75 16.24
N GLN A 228 12.78 3.49 16.87
CA GLN A 228 11.35 3.25 16.75
C GLN A 228 10.87 3.32 15.29
N ILE A 229 11.32 4.33 14.54
CA ILE A 229 10.96 4.50 13.12
C ILE A 229 11.45 3.31 12.29
N ILE A 230 12.69 2.87 12.51
CA ILE A 230 13.26 1.70 11.84
C ILE A 230 12.45 0.44 12.17
N CYS A 231 12.08 0.23 13.44
CA CYS A 231 11.25 -0.90 13.84
C CYS A 231 9.87 -0.87 13.18
N LEU A 232 9.23 0.30 13.09
CA LEU A 232 7.91 0.44 12.46
C LEU A 232 7.97 0.09 10.97
N TYR A 233 8.84 0.74 10.20
CA TYR A 233 8.94 0.45 8.76
C TYR A 233 9.50 -0.95 8.48
N GLY A 234 10.46 -1.42 9.29
CA GLY A 234 10.99 -2.78 9.20
C GLY A 234 9.91 -3.83 9.43
N SER A 235 9.03 -3.63 10.41
CA SER A 235 7.92 -4.55 10.69
C SER A 235 6.92 -4.63 9.53
N LEU A 236 6.57 -3.49 8.92
CA LEU A 236 5.70 -3.45 7.74
C LEU A 236 6.34 -4.16 6.55
N PHE A 237 7.64 -3.97 6.32
CA PHE A 237 8.37 -4.66 5.27
C PHE A 237 8.36 -6.18 5.45
N ILE A 238 8.64 -6.65 6.68
CA ILE A 238 8.60 -8.09 7.02
C ILE A 238 7.20 -8.66 6.81
N LEU A 239 6.14 -7.94 7.20
CA LEU A 239 4.76 -8.39 7.00
C LEU A 239 4.40 -8.53 5.52
N ILE A 240 4.78 -7.55 4.69
CA ILE A 240 4.57 -7.60 3.24
C ILE A 240 5.32 -8.81 2.66
N PHE A 241 6.57 -9.02 3.05
CA PHE A 241 7.38 -10.14 2.59
C PHE A 241 6.76 -11.50 2.98
N LEU A 242 6.31 -11.64 4.23
CA LEU A 242 5.63 -12.85 4.70
C LEU A 242 4.31 -13.08 3.95
N GLU A 243 3.53 -12.04 3.68
CA GLU A 243 2.29 -12.16 2.91
C GLU A 243 2.55 -12.69 1.50
N ILE A 244 3.60 -12.19 0.83
CA ILE A 244 4.00 -12.66 -0.50
C ILE A 244 4.40 -14.13 -0.43
N MET A 245 5.26 -14.51 0.51
CA MET A 245 5.71 -15.91 0.67
C MET A 245 4.53 -16.87 0.93
N LEU A 246 3.57 -16.47 1.76
CA LEU A 246 2.38 -17.27 2.05
C LEU A 246 1.49 -17.45 0.81
N LYS A 247 1.36 -16.42 -0.04
CA LYS A 247 0.61 -16.51 -1.30
C LYS A 247 1.31 -17.42 -2.31
N THR A 248 2.64 -17.36 -2.42
CA THR A 248 3.42 -18.22 -3.32
C THR A 248 3.30 -19.70 -2.92
N ASN A 249 3.48 -20.03 -1.64
CA ASN A 249 3.36 -21.42 -1.16
C ASN A 249 1.96 -22.02 -1.40
N ARG A 250 0.89 -21.21 -1.30
CA ARG A 250 -0.47 -21.69 -1.61
C ARG A 250 -0.64 -22.02 -3.10
N ARG A 251 0.05 -21.31 -4.01
CA ARG A 251 -0.01 -21.59 -5.45
C ARG A 251 0.74 -22.88 -5.81
N GLU A 252 1.84 -23.17 -5.13
CA GLU A 252 2.60 -24.42 -5.33
C GLU A 252 1.87 -25.66 -4.80
N ALA A 253 1.10 -25.54 -3.71
CA ALA A 253 0.34 -26.66 -3.13
C ALA A 253 -0.91 -27.07 -3.93
N VAL A 254 -1.31 -26.29 -4.93
CA VAL A 254 -2.50 -26.54 -5.78
C VAL A 254 -2.11 -27.07 -7.17
N LYS A 255 -0.82 -27.08 -7.51
CA LYS A 255 -0.29 -27.78 -8.70
C LYS A 255 0.12 -29.20 -8.35
#